data_AF-A0A1I9G7Q0-F1
#
_entry.id   AF-A0A1I9G7Q0-F1
#
_cell.length_a   1.000
_cell.length_b   1.000
_cell.length_c   1.000
_cell.angle_alpha   90.00
_cell.angle_beta   90.00
_cell.angle_gamma   90.00
#
_symmetry.space_group_name_H-M   'P 1'
#
loop_
_entity.id
_entity.type
_entity.pdbx_description
1 polymer ?
#
loop_
_entity_poly.entity_id
_entity_poly.type
_entity_poly.pdbx_seq_one_letter_code
_entity_poly.pdbx_strand_id
1 'polypeptide(L)'
;MKSTKEQAYVYALSSAALTHHVAKACVSGDLPYCPCGLNSPTASADASYKWKGCSDNVLYGQRVSREWADASWRKKWRPGSNATTPNRRRNRELLDDWAYINTDFSERKSVTDLPPRAQMNEHNNEVGRQV
;
A
#
# COMPACT_ATOMS: atom_id res chain seq x y z
N MET A 1 -5.34 -24.34 7.08
CA MET A 1 -6.24 -23.87 6.00
C MET A 1 -5.69 -24.31 4.65
N LYS A 2 -6.56 -24.77 3.74
CA LYS A 2 -6.18 -25.30 2.42
C LYS A 2 -5.97 -24.17 1.42
N SER A 3 -5.12 -24.38 0.41
CA SER A 3 -5.03 -23.48 -0.75
C SER A 3 -6.13 -23.86 -1.73
N THR A 4 -7.07 -22.96 -2.01
CA THR A 4 -8.19 -23.19 -2.93
C THR A 4 -8.39 -21.99 -3.85
N LYS A 5 -9.10 -22.21 -4.96
CA LYS A 5 -9.39 -21.15 -5.94
C LYS A 5 -10.26 -20.04 -5.33
N GLU A 6 -11.21 -20.42 -4.46
CA GLU A 6 -12.09 -19.51 -3.76
C GLU A 6 -11.28 -18.62 -2.81
N GLN A 7 -10.28 -19.19 -2.14
CA GLN A 7 -9.37 -18.38 -1.32
C GLN A 7 -8.58 -17.40 -2.17
N ALA A 8 -8.05 -17.82 -3.34
CA ALA A 8 -7.32 -16.92 -4.22
C ALA A 8 -8.18 -15.72 -4.66
N TYR A 9 -9.45 -15.97 -5.00
CA TYR A 9 -10.42 -14.92 -5.33
C TYR A 9 -10.64 -13.95 -4.17
N VAL A 10 -10.78 -14.43 -2.93
CA VAL A 10 -10.97 -13.56 -1.75
C VAL A 10 -9.76 -12.66 -1.51
N TYR A 11 -8.53 -13.16 -1.65
CA TYR A 11 -7.32 -12.33 -1.51
C TYR A 11 -7.29 -11.22 -2.58
N ALA A 12 -7.51 -11.59 -3.84
CA ALA A 12 -7.54 -10.62 -4.94
C ALA A 12 -8.67 -9.58 -4.78
N LEU A 13 -9.89 -10.01 -4.47
CA LEU A 13 -11.02 -9.10 -4.28
C LEU A 13 -10.78 -8.14 -3.12
N SER A 14 -10.23 -8.63 -2.01
CA SER A 14 -9.97 -7.80 -0.83
C SER A 14 -8.91 -6.73 -1.11
N SER A 15 -7.82 -7.10 -1.79
CA SER A 15 -6.76 -6.14 -2.14
C SER A 15 -7.20 -5.11 -3.18
N ALA A 16 -8.07 -5.51 -4.12
CA ALA A 16 -8.73 -4.62 -5.08
C ALA A 16 -9.65 -3.63 -4.36
N ALA A 17 -10.50 -4.13 -3.45
CA ALA A 17 -11.43 -3.30 -2.69
C ALA A 17 -10.70 -2.22 -1.88
N LEU A 18 -9.61 -2.57 -1.19
CA LEU A 18 -8.78 -1.60 -0.48
C LEU A 18 -8.23 -0.52 -1.41
N THR A 19 -7.69 -0.93 -2.56
CA THR A 19 -7.17 -0.01 -3.57
C THR A 19 -8.23 0.98 -4.02
N HIS A 20 -9.41 0.47 -4.38
CA HIS A 20 -10.53 1.28 -4.85
C HIS A 20 -11.06 2.22 -3.77
N HIS A 21 -11.35 1.71 -2.57
CA HIS A 21 -11.91 2.51 -1.49
C HIS A 21 -10.97 3.61 -1.01
N VAL A 22 -9.68 3.32 -0.88
CA VAL A 22 -8.69 4.35 -0.51
C VAL A 22 -8.58 5.40 -1.61
N ALA A 23 -8.50 5.01 -2.88
CA ALA A 23 -8.43 5.96 -3.99
C ALA A 23 -9.67 6.86 -4.05
N LYS A 24 -10.87 6.31 -3.79
CA LYS A 24 -12.12 7.07 -3.69
C LYS A 24 -12.14 8.02 -2.50
N ALA A 25 -11.72 7.55 -1.32
CA ALA A 25 -11.65 8.37 -0.12
C ALA A 25 -10.71 9.58 -0.27
N CYS A 26 -9.65 9.44 -1.09
CA CYS A 26 -8.78 10.56 -1.43
C CYS A 26 -9.51 11.66 -2.22
N VAL A 27 -10.36 11.28 -3.17
CA VAL A 27 -11.08 12.23 -4.03
C VAL A 27 -12.29 12.84 -3.34
N SER A 28 -12.96 12.10 -2.46
CA SER A 28 -14.05 12.63 -1.62
C SER A 28 -13.54 13.57 -0.52
N GLY A 29 -12.25 13.50 -0.19
CA GLY A 29 -11.67 14.26 0.92
C GLY A 29 -11.89 13.62 2.29
N ASP A 30 -12.36 12.37 2.35
CA ASP A 30 -12.59 11.64 3.60
C ASP A 30 -11.27 11.21 4.26
N LEU A 31 -10.20 11.04 3.47
CA LEU A 31 -8.88 10.67 3.97
C LEU A 31 -7.92 11.87 3.94
N PRO A 32 -7.40 12.32 5.10
CA PRO A 32 -6.44 13.40 5.13
C PRO A 32 -5.07 12.92 4.59
N TYR A 33 -4.26 13.83 4.06
CA TYR A 33 -2.91 13.57 3.53
C TYR A 33 -2.81 12.64 2.31
N CYS A 34 -3.89 12.46 1.57
CA CYS A 34 -3.85 11.83 0.26
C CYS A 34 -3.98 12.87 -0.87
N PRO A 35 -3.05 12.95 -1.84
CA PRO A 35 -3.21 13.82 -2.99
C PRO A 35 -4.13 13.21 -4.04
N CYS A 36 -4.78 14.05 -4.86
CA CYS A 36 -5.46 13.62 -6.08
C CYS A 36 -4.51 12.85 -7.02
N GLY A 37 -5.08 11.99 -7.86
CA GLY A 37 -4.33 11.32 -8.90
C GLY A 37 -3.69 12.32 -9.88
N LEU A 38 -2.47 12.04 -10.31
CA LEU A 38 -1.78 12.83 -11.34
C LEU A 38 -2.10 12.35 -12.76
N ASN A 39 -3.03 11.40 -12.90
CA ASN A 39 -3.41 10.76 -14.15
C ASN A 39 -4.41 11.56 -14.99
N SER A 40 -4.80 12.76 -14.57
CA SER A 40 -5.58 13.67 -15.43
C SER A 40 -4.70 14.13 -16.60
N PRO A 41 -5.05 13.84 -17.86
CA PRO A 41 -4.29 14.34 -19.00
C PRO A 41 -4.27 15.87 -18.97
N THR A 42 -3.07 16.45 -18.85
CA THR A 42 -2.86 17.90 -18.82
C THR A 42 -3.17 18.57 -20.16
N ALA A 43 -3.20 17.80 -21.23
CA ALA A 43 -3.70 18.19 -22.53
C ALA A 43 -4.81 17.21 -22.94
N SER A 44 -6.03 17.73 -23.11
CA SER A 44 -7.03 17.06 -23.92
C SER A 44 -6.56 17.07 -25.38
N ALA A 45 -6.64 15.92 -26.06
CA ALA A 45 -6.34 15.83 -27.49
C ALA A 45 -7.28 16.72 -28.33
N ASP A 46 -8.49 16.96 -27.81
CA ASP A 46 -9.51 17.78 -28.44
C ASP A 46 -9.70 19.12 -27.71
N ALA A 47 -9.69 20.22 -28.47
CA ALA A 47 -9.90 21.57 -27.95
C ALA A 47 -11.27 21.80 -27.29
N SER A 48 -12.24 20.91 -27.54
CA SER A 48 -13.61 20.97 -27.02
C SER A 48 -13.79 20.36 -25.63
N TYR A 49 -12.92 19.42 -25.24
CA TYR A 49 -12.99 18.76 -23.94
C TYR A 49 -11.82 19.22 -23.08
N LYS A 50 -12.02 19.39 -21.77
CA LYS A 50 -10.94 19.68 -20.83
C LYS A 50 -11.13 18.82 -19.60
N TRP A 51 -10.13 18.01 -19.28
CA TRP A 51 -10.10 17.29 -18.01
C TRP A 51 -10.12 18.29 -16.86
N LYS A 52 -11.03 18.09 -15.91
CA LYS A 52 -11.20 18.92 -14.72
C LYS A 52 -11.57 18.04 -13.53
N GLY A 53 -11.28 18.55 -12.34
CA GLY A 53 -11.59 17.87 -11.08
C GLY A 53 -10.41 17.09 -10.53
N CYS A 54 -10.69 16.32 -9.49
CA CYS A 54 -9.74 15.46 -8.79
C CYS A 54 -9.95 14.03 -9.28
N SER A 55 -8.93 13.40 -9.87
CA SER A 55 -8.99 11.99 -10.28
C SER A 55 -8.60 11.05 -9.13
N ASP A 56 -9.10 9.82 -9.20
CA ASP A 56 -8.78 8.78 -8.22
C ASP A 56 -7.28 8.49 -8.17
N ASN A 57 -6.69 8.54 -6.98
CA ASN A 57 -5.27 8.21 -6.79
C ASN A 57 -5.08 6.70 -6.57
N VAL A 58 -5.24 5.93 -7.65
CA VAL A 58 -5.12 4.47 -7.63
C VAL A 58 -3.75 4.00 -7.14
N LEU A 59 -2.66 4.71 -7.51
CA LEU A 59 -1.30 4.38 -7.05
C LEU A 59 -1.13 4.53 -5.54
N TYR A 60 -1.80 5.50 -4.92
CA TYR A 60 -1.83 5.62 -3.47
C TYR A 60 -2.66 4.48 -2.85
N GLY A 61 -3.83 4.18 -3.40
CA GLY A 61 -4.65 3.04 -2.98
C GLY A 61 -3.91 1.70 -3.04
N GLN A 62 -3.18 1.42 -4.12
CA GLN A 62 -2.37 0.21 -4.29
C GLN A 62 -1.28 0.10 -3.23
N ARG A 63 -0.64 1.23 -2.88
CA ARG A 63 0.37 1.29 -1.82
C ARG A 63 -0.25 0.96 -0.47
N VAL A 64 -1.35 1.61 -0.09
CA VAL A 64 -2.04 1.31 1.17
C VAL A 64 -2.53 -0.15 1.21
N SER A 65 -3.06 -0.67 0.10
CA SER A 65 -3.48 -2.06 -0.03
C SER A 65 -2.33 -3.05 0.20
N ARG A 66 -1.13 -2.78 -0.33
CA ARG A 66 0.09 -3.57 -0.03
C ARG A 66 0.43 -3.53 1.45
N GLU A 67 0.46 -2.35 2.03
CA GLU A 67 0.83 -2.16 3.44
C GLU A 67 -0.12 -2.91 4.39
N TRP A 68 -1.40 -3.00 4.05
CA TRP A 68 -2.43 -3.63 4.87
C TRP A 68 -2.58 -5.13 4.59
N ALA A 69 -2.76 -5.54 3.33
CA ALA A 69 -3.05 -6.92 2.96
C ALA A 69 -1.82 -7.84 3.12
N ASP A 70 -0.62 -7.30 2.98
CA ASP A 70 0.64 -8.07 3.07
C ASP A 70 1.33 -7.91 4.44
N ALA A 71 0.73 -7.15 5.37
CA ALA A 71 1.29 -6.85 6.70
C ALA A 71 1.69 -8.10 7.49
N SER A 72 0.89 -9.16 7.40
CA SER A 72 1.08 -10.39 8.15
C SER A 72 2.33 -11.19 7.72
N TRP A 73 2.85 -10.91 6.53
CA TRP A 73 4.02 -11.60 5.96
C TRP A 73 5.31 -10.80 6.10
N ARG A 74 5.24 -9.56 6.60
CA ARG A 74 6.44 -8.74 6.86
C ARG A 74 7.18 -9.25 8.09
N LYS A 75 8.49 -9.50 7.95
CA LYS A 75 9.34 -9.77 9.11
C LYS A 75 9.41 -8.49 9.94
N LYS A 76 9.01 -8.57 11.22
CA LYS A 76 9.29 -7.51 12.19
C LYS A 76 10.80 -7.24 12.16
N TRP A 77 11.19 -6.00 11.94
CA TRP A 77 12.58 -5.59 12.09
C TRP A 77 13.03 -5.96 13.51
N ARG A 78 14.04 -6.83 13.60
CA ARG A 78 14.74 -7.14 14.85
C ARG A 78 16.09 -6.43 14.75
N PRO A 79 16.39 -5.43 15.61
CA PRO A 79 17.73 -4.88 15.66
C PRO A 79 18.72 -6.04 15.92
N GLY A 80 19.72 -6.17 15.05
CA GLY A 80 20.73 -7.22 15.19
C GLY A 80 21.49 -7.08 16.51
N SER A 81 21.75 -8.19 17.18
CA SER A 81 22.42 -8.27 18.49
C SER A 81 23.89 -7.80 18.51
N ASN A 82 24.43 -7.34 17.38
CA ASN A 82 25.80 -6.84 17.24
C ASN A 82 25.84 -5.39 16.70
N ALA A 83 24.76 -4.62 16.86
CA ALA A 83 24.84 -3.17 16.70
C ALA A 83 25.40 -2.58 18.00
N THR A 84 26.66 -2.15 18.00
CA THR A 84 27.17 -1.19 18.98
C THR A 84 26.19 -0.04 19.03
N THR A 85 25.47 0.07 20.14
CA THR A 85 24.44 1.07 20.39
C THR A 85 25.05 2.45 20.25
N PRO A 86 24.67 3.27 19.24
CA PRO A 86 24.79 4.69 19.42
C PRO A 86 23.72 5.04 20.45
N ASN A 87 24.15 5.76 21.48
CA ASN A 87 23.36 6.24 22.60
C ASN A 87 22.24 7.18 22.09
N ARG A 88 21.18 6.65 21.48
CA ARG A 88 19.99 7.42 21.09
C ARG A 88 19.12 7.58 22.32
N ARG A 89 19.64 8.36 23.27
CA ARG A 89 18.88 8.82 24.43
C ARG A 89 17.63 9.53 23.93
N ARG A 90 16.49 8.95 24.31
CA ARG A 90 15.22 9.60 24.61
C ARG A 90 14.95 10.92 23.86
N ASN A 91 14.25 10.79 22.74
CA ASN A 91 13.05 11.60 22.51
C ASN A 91 11.95 10.62 22.08
N ARG A 92 11.42 9.91 23.07
CA ARG A 92 10.15 9.20 22.99
C ARG A 92 9.06 10.17 23.46
N GLU A 93 9.01 11.32 22.81
CA GLU A 93 7.98 12.33 23.01
C GLU A 93 7.61 12.79 21.61
N LEU A 94 6.33 12.60 21.26
CA LEU A 94 5.68 13.13 20.06
C LEU A 94 6.16 12.54 18.73
N LEU A 95 6.23 11.21 18.63
CA LEU A 95 6.06 10.55 17.34
C LEU A 95 4.59 10.68 16.97
N ASP A 96 4.25 11.75 16.25
CA ASP A 96 2.99 11.82 15.53
C ASP A 96 2.80 10.50 14.78
N ASP A 97 1.69 9.82 15.04
CA ASP A 97 1.13 8.68 14.29
C ASP A 97 1.03 8.91 12.76
N TRP A 98 1.53 10.03 12.23
CA TRP A 98 1.27 10.62 10.92
C TRP A 98 2.49 10.53 9.99
N ALA A 99 3.69 10.19 10.51
CA ALA A 99 4.88 9.95 9.68
C ALA A 99 4.95 8.51 9.10
N TYR A 100 4.15 7.58 9.62
CA TYR A 100 4.25 6.15 9.31
C TYR A 100 3.96 5.79 7.84
N ILE A 101 3.16 6.60 7.13
CA ILE A 101 2.79 6.31 5.73
C ILE A 101 3.84 6.82 4.73
N ASN A 102 4.63 7.84 5.08
CA ASN A 102 5.49 8.53 4.10
C ASN A 102 6.98 8.24 4.23
N THR A 103 7.47 7.72 5.37
CA THR A 103 8.93 7.65 5.59
C THR A 103 9.52 6.26 5.80
N ASP A 104 8.74 5.19 5.81
CA ASP A 104 9.32 3.84 5.83
C ASP A 104 8.40 2.80 5.16
N PHE A 105 8.33 2.87 3.83
CA PHE A 105 7.85 1.75 3.02
C PHE A 105 8.88 0.63 3.14
N SER A 106 8.77 -0.15 4.21
CA SER A 106 9.63 -1.27 4.61
C SER A 106 10.43 -1.86 3.45
N GLU A 107 11.75 -1.85 3.57
CA GLU A 107 12.66 -2.54 2.64
C GLU A 107 12.10 -3.93 2.29
N ARG A 108 11.76 -4.12 1.02
CA ARG A 108 11.23 -5.39 0.51
C ARG A 108 12.29 -6.48 0.73
N LYS A 109 11.97 -7.50 1.52
CA LYS A 109 12.66 -8.79 1.36
C LYS A 109 12.16 -9.47 0.11
N SER A 110 13.06 -10.22 -0.51
CA SER A 110 12.77 -11.08 -1.66
C SER A 110 11.60 -12.01 -1.35
N VAL A 111 10.60 -12.04 -2.24
CA VAL A 111 9.43 -12.94 -2.21
C VAL A 111 9.84 -14.41 -2.02
N THR A 112 11.06 -14.76 -2.41
CA THR A 112 11.64 -16.11 -2.31
C THR A 112 11.77 -16.65 -0.87
N ASP A 113 11.78 -15.79 0.15
CA ASP A 113 11.97 -16.20 1.55
C ASP A 113 10.67 -16.58 2.27
N LEU A 114 9.51 -16.39 1.61
CA LEU A 114 8.20 -16.66 2.19
C LEU A 114 7.80 -18.12 2.02
N PRO A 115 7.01 -18.70 2.94
CA PRO A 115 6.44 -20.03 2.72
C PRO A 115 5.56 -20.03 1.46
N PRO A 116 5.45 -21.16 0.72
CA PRO A 116 4.77 -21.18 -0.59
C PRO A 116 3.33 -20.63 -0.57
N ARG A 117 2.61 -20.82 0.53
CA ARG A 117 1.26 -20.30 0.72
C ARG A 117 1.23 -18.76 0.82
N ALA A 118 2.20 -18.17 1.50
CA ALA A 118 2.32 -16.72 1.62
C ALA A 118 2.69 -16.09 0.28
N GLN A 119 3.59 -16.71 -0.49
CA GLN A 119 3.92 -16.29 -1.85
C GLN A 119 2.67 -16.30 -2.76
N MET A 120 1.87 -17.36 -2.70
CA MET A 120 0.62 -17.44 -3.45
C MET A 120 -0.38 -16.35 -3.03
N ASN A 121 -0.54 -16.12 -1.73
CA ASN A 121 -1.44 -15.08 -1.23
C ASN A 121 -0.98 -13.68 -1.63
N GLU A 122 0.33 -13.40 -1.56
CA GLU A 122 0.93 -12.15 -2.03
C GLU A 122 0.70 -11.97 -3.54
N HIS A 123 0.88 -13.02 -4.34
CA HIS A 123 0.59 -12.99 -5.77
C HIS A 123 -0.88 -12.68 -6.04
N ASN A 124 -1.81 -13.35 -5.35
CA ASN A 124 -3.25 -13.10 -5.51
C ASN A 124 -3.63 -11.67 -5.11
N ASN A 125 -3.06 -11.17 -4.01
CA ASN A 125 -3.23 -9.77 -3.60
C ASN A 125 -2.71 -8.82 -4.68
N GLU A 126 -1.56 -9.11 -5.28
CA GLU A 126 -0.98 -8.27 -6.34
C GLU A 126 -1.82 -8.28 -7.60
N VAL A 127 -2.33 -9.44 -8.02
CA VAL A 127 -3.28 -9.53 -9.14
C VAL A 127 -4.50 -8.66 -8.85
N GLY A 128 -5.10 -8.76 -7.66
CA GLY A 128 -6.26 -7.95 -7.29
C GLY A 128 -6.01 -6.45 -7.32
N ARG A 129 -4.81 -5.99 -6.98
CA ARG A 129 -4.44 -4.55 -7.02
C ARG A 129 -4.36 -3.99 -8.44
N GLN A 130 -4.19 -4.83 -9.45
CA GLN A 130 -4.00 -4.43 -10.85
C GLN A 130 -5.29 -4.46 -11.69
N VAL A 131 -6.38 -4.99 -11.15
CA VAL A 131 -7.71 -5.06 -11.78
C VAL A 131 -8.50 -3.80 -11.44
#